data_AF-A0A4V2FPB1-F1
#
_entry.id   AF-A0A4V2FPB1-F1
#
_cell.length_a   1.000
_cell.length_b   1.000
_cell.length_c   1.000
_cell.angle_alpha   90.00
_cell.angle_beta   90.00
_cell.angle_gamma   90.00
#
_symmetry.space_group_name_H-M   'P 1'
#
loop_
_entity.id
_entity.type
_entity.pdbx_description
1 polymer ?
#
loop_
_entity_poly.entity_id
_entity_poly.type
_entity_poly.pdbx_seq_one_letter_code
_entity_poly.pdbx_strand_id
1 'polypeptide(L)'
;MQRTQRPLLARLAGANPTSVFLLTLVVVLVAFFTPGVVGGLLTLALAGVLIALLATTWAVQAPQTRLIRLVMVTLLVAVGLAKLL
;
A
#
# COMPACT_ATOMS: atom_id res chain seq x y z
N MET A 1 28.99 6.62 5.76
CA MET A 1 27.64 6.03 5.71
C MET A 1 26.77 6.75 6.74
N GLN A 2 25.73 7.47 6.28
CA GLN A 2 24.91 8.31 7.17
C GLN A 2 23.96 7.42 7.98
N ARG A 3 24.02 7.54 9.31
CA ARG A 3 23.31 6.70 10.31
C ARG A 3 21.76 6.75 10.22
N THR A 4 21.21 7.44 9.23
CA THR A 4 19.77 7.71 9.02
C THR A 4 19.16 6.95 7.85
N GLN A 5 19.94 6.31 6.97
CA GLN A 5 19.37 5.51 5.89
C GLN A 5 18.89 4.16 6.42
N ARG A 6 17.57 3.99 6.55
CA ARG A 6 16.98 2.69 6.88
C ARG A 6 17.34 1.71 5.75
N PRO A 7 18.03 0.60 6.04
CA PRO A 7 18.52 -0.34 5.01
C PRO A 7 17.38 -0.92 4.16
N LEU A 8 16.18 -1.00 4.73
CA LEU A 8 14.96 -1.44 4.05
C LEU A 8 14.50 -0.45 2.96
N LEU A 9 14.54 0.86 3.23
CA LEU A 9 14.19 1.89 2.24
C LEU A 9 15.21 1.98 1.11
N ALA A 10 16.50 1.77 1.42
CA ALA A 10 17.55 1.70 0.41
C ALA A 10 17.36 0.50 -0.53
N ARG A 11 16.92 -0.65 -0.01
CA ARG A 11 16.58 -1.83 -0.83
C ARG A 11 15.37 -1.60 -1.71
N LEU A 12 14.32 -0.95 -1.18
CA LEU A 12 13.13 -0.60 -1.95
C LEU A 12 13.45 0.39 -3.08
N ALA A 13 14.38 1.33 -2.86
CA ALA A 13 14.83 2.26 -3.90
C ALA A 13 15.59 1.57 -5.05
N GLY A 14 16.18 0.40 -4.79
CA GLY A 14 16.84 -0.42 -5.81
C GLY A 14 15.93 -1.41 -6.53
N ALA A 15 14.65 -1.50 -6.17
CA ALA A 15 13.71 -2.43 -6.81
C ALA A 15 13.33 -1.94 -8.22
N ASN A 16 13.25 -2.87 -9.19
CA ASN A 16 12.82 -2.54 -10.55
C ASN A 16 11.35 -2.04 -10.53
N PRO A 17 11.07 -0.78 -10.95
CA PRO A 17 9.72 -0.22 -10.93
C PRO A 17 8.69 -1.04 -11.71
N THR A 18 9.10 -1.65 -12.83
CA THR A 18 8.21 -2.49 -13.64
C THR A 18 7.81 -3.74 -12.88
N SER A 19 8.74 -4.40 -12.19
CA SER A 19 8.45 -5.58 -11.38
C SER A 19 7.53 -5.25 -10.22
N VAL A 20 7.75 -4.12 -9.53
CA VAL A 20 6.89 -3.67 -8.43
C VAL A 20 5.48 -3.36 -8.93
N PHE A 21 5.36 -2.67 -10.07
CA PHE A 21 4.08 -2.39 -10.71
C PHE A 21 3.32 -3.67 -11.07
N LEU A 22 3.96 -4.60 -11.78
CA LEU A 22 3.33 -5.86 -12.20
C LEU A 22 2.93 -6.72 -11.02
N LEU A 23 3.78 -6.84 -9.99
CA LEU A 23 3.45 -7.58 -8.78
C LEU A 23 2.23 -6.97 -8.08
N THR A 24 2.24 -5.65 -7.89
CA THR A 24 1.13 -4.93 -7.25
C THR A 24 -0.15 -5.08 -8.05
N LEU A 25 -0.08 -5.00 -9.38
CA LEU A 25 -1.22 -5.21 -10.27
C LEU A 25 -1.82 -6.62 -10.08
N VAL A 26 -0.98 -7.66 -10.07
CA VAL A 26 -1.44 -9.03 -9.83
C VAL A 26 -2.13 -9.14 -8.46
N VAL A 27 -1.54 -8.58 -7.41
CA VAL A 27 -2.15 -8.60 -6.06
C VAL A 27 -3.50 -7.89 -6.04
N VAL A 28 -3.61 -6.72 -6.68
CA VAL A 28 -4.87 -5.97 -6.77
C VAL A 28 -5.93 -6.78 -7.51
N LEU A 29 -5.57 -7.40 -8.64
CA LEU A 29 -6.49 -8.24 -9.41
C LEU A 29 -6.96 -9.43 -8.57
N VAL A 30 -6.05 -10.13 -7.90
CA VAL A 30 -6.42 -11.26 -7.02
C VAL A 30 -7.33 -10.78 -5.89
N ALA A 31 -7.00 -9.68 -5.21
CA ALA A 31 -7.82 -9.14 -4.13
C ALA A 31 -9.22 -8.72 -4.61
N PHE A 32 -9.31 -8.14 -5.81
CA PHE A 32 -10.57 -7.69 -6.40
C PHE A 32 -11.46 -8.86 -6.83
N PHE A 33 -10.90 -9.81 -7.58
CA PHE A 33 -11.64 -10.95 -8.15
C PHE A 33 -11.87 -12.11 -7.19
N THR A 34 -11.16 -12.18 -6.06
CA THR A 34 -11.44 -13.18 -5.03
C THR A 34 -12.68 -12.74 -4.23
N PRO A 35 -13.80 -13.51 -4.27
CA PRO A 35 -14.98 -13.19 -3.48
C PRO A 35 -14.82 -13.65 -2.01
N GLY A 36 -15.63 -13.06 -1.13
CA GLY A 36 -15.70 -13.42 0.28
C GLY A 36 -14.49 -13.00 1.11
N VAL A 37 -14.32 -13.68 2.25
CA VAL A 37 -13.38 -13.31 3.32
C VAL A 37 -11.94 -13.17 2.82
N VAL A 38 -11.49 -14.07 1.94
CA VAL A 38 -10.12 -14.05 1.42
C VAL A 38 -9.84 -12.78 0.62
N GLY A 39 -10.79 -12.35 -0.23
CA GLY A 39 -10.67 -11.09 -0.97
C GLY A 39 -10.64 -9.86 -0.07
N GLY A 40 -11.46 -9.87 0.99
CA GLY A 40 -11.45 -8.83 2.02
C GLY A 40 -10.10 -8.75 2.75
N LEU A 41 -9.58 -9.88 3.22
CA LEU A 41 -8.27 -9.96 3.89
C LEU A 41 -7.12 -9.50 2.99
N LEU A 42 -7.11 -9.90 1.72
CA LEU A 42 -6.09 -9.46 0.76
C LEU A 42 -6.16 -7.94 0.51
N THR A 43 -7.38 -7.40 0.40
CA THR A 43 -7.59 -5.96 0.23
C THR A 43 -7.10 -5.18 1.45
N LEU A 44 -7.37 -5.67 2.67
CA LEU A 44 -6.90 -5.07 3.91
C LEU A 44 -5.38 -5.21 4.09
N ALA A 45 -4.79 -6.33 3.70
CA ALA A 45 -3.33 -6.50 3.71
C ALA A 45 -2.66 -5.45 2.80
N LEU A 46 -3.22 -5.21 1.61
CA LEU A 46 -2.74 -4.17 0.70
C LEU A 46 -2.88 -2.76 1.31
N ALA A 47 -4.00 -2.48 1.99
CA ALA A 47 -4.17 -1.24 2.74
C ALA A 47 -3.11 -1.09 3.85
N GLY A 48 -2.81 -2.16 4.59
CA GLY A 48 -1.77 -2.17 5.62
C GLY A 48 -0.38 -1.81 5.08
N VAL A 49 -0.02 -2.36 3.91
CA VAL A 49 1.24 -2.01 3.23
C VAL A 49 1.26 -0.53 2.82
N LEU A 50 0.16 -0.01 2.27
CA LEU A 50 0.07 1.40 1.89
C LEU A 50 0.14 2.34 3.10
N ILE A 51 -0.48 1.97 4.23
CA ILE A 51 -0.38 2.69 5.51
C ILE A 51 1.06 2.72 6.00
N ALA A 52 1.77 1.59 5.97
CA ALA A 52 3.17 1.52 6.35
C ALA A 52 4.03 2.45 5.47
N LEU A 53 3.82 2.43 4.15
CA LEU A 53 4.50 3.34 3.23
C LEU A 53 4.15 4.80 3.51
N LEU A 54 2.88 5.12 3.73
CA LEU A 54 2.43 6.46 4.08
C LEU A 54 3.08 6.97 5.37
N ALA A 55 3.15 6.14 6.41
CA ALA A 55 3.83 6.46 7.67
C ALA A 55 5.34 6.72 7.46
N THR A 56 6.02 5.90 6.65
CA THR A 56 7.46 6.10 6.37
C THR A 56 7.76 7.32 5.49
N THR A 57 6.82 7.73 4.64
CA THR A 57 6.99 8.84 3.69
C THR A 57 6.30 10.12 4.17
N TRP A 58 5.73 10.11 5.38
CA TRP A 58 4.88 11.18 5.88
C TRP A 58 5.56 12.54 5.86
N ALA A 59 6.76 12.65 6.45
CA ALA A 59 7.47 13.92 6.60
C ALA A 59 7.84 14.59 5.27
N VAL A 60 8.08 13.80 4.22
CA VAL A 60 8.62 14.30 2.94
C VAL A 60 7.55 14.61 1.89
N GLN A 61 6.30 14.21 2.11
CA GLN A 61 5.23 14.50 1.15
C GLN A 61 4.57 15.86 1.39
N ALA A 62 4.13 16.51 0.32
CA ALA A 62 3.34 17.75 0.41
C ALA A 62 1.99 17.50 1.11
N PRO A 63 1.44 18.48 1.86
CA PRO A 63 0.18 18.31 2.60
C PRO A 63 -1.00 17.85 1.74
N GLN A 64 -1.11 18.38 0.51
CA GLN A 64 -2.16 18.00 -0.45
C GLN A 64 -2.06 16.51 -0.85
N THR A 65 -0.85 16.03 -1.15
CA THR A 65 -0.63 14.62 -1.50
C THR A 65 -0.96 13.69 -0.33
N ARG A 66 -0.66 14.11 0.91
CA ARG A 66 -1.00 13.34 2.12
C ARG A 66 -2.52 13.16 2.25
N LEU A 67 -3.29 14.24 2.04
CA LEU A 67 -4.75 14.19 2.08
C LEU A 67 -5.32 13.19 1.07
N ILE A 68 -4.88 13.27 -0.19
CA ILE A 68 -5.36 12.36 -1.24
C ILE A 68 -5.04 10.91 -0.90
N ARG A 69 -3.81 10.62 -0.47
CA ARG A 69 -3.39 9.26 -0.08
C ARG A 69 -4.16 8.74 1.13
N LEU A 70 -4.43 9.60 2.12
CA LEU A 70 -5.27 9.24 3.25
C LEU A 70 -6.68 8.87 2.79
N VAL A 71 -7.31 9.70 1.96
CA VAL A 71 -8.65 9.42 1.41
C VAL A 71 -8.65 8.10 0.66
N MET A 72 -7.68 7.86 -0.24
CA MET A 72 -7.58 6.59 -0.98
C MET A 72 -7.41 5.39 -0.05
N VAL A 73 -6.56 5.48 0.97
CA VAL A 73 -6.35 4.40 1.94
C VAL A 73 -7.63 4.14 2.74
N THR A 74 -8.32 5.18 3.19
CA THR A 74 -9.59 5.04 3.90
C THR A 74 -10.64 4.35 3.05
N LEU A 75 -10.76 4.73 1.77
CA LEU A 75 -11.66 4.06 0.83
C LEU A 75 -11.29 2.58 0.63
N LEU A 76 -10.00 2.27 0.49
CA LEU A 76 -9.52 0.90 0.34
C LEU A 76 -9.84 0.04 1.57
N VAL A 77 -9.67 0.60 2.78
CA VAL A 77 -10.05 -0.07 4.04
C VAL A 77 -11.56 -0.31 4.09
N ALA A 78 -12.37 0.70 3.73
CA ALA A 78 -13.82 0.57 3.70
C ALA A 78 -14.27 -0.54 2.74
N VAL A 79 -13.67 -0.62 1.54
CA VAL A 79 -13.93 -1.71 0.58
C VAL A 79 -13.51 -3.06 1.16
N GLY A 80 -12.33 -3.15 1.78
CA GLY A 80 -11.86 -4.39 2.41
C GLY A 80 -12.82 -4.88 3.49
N LEU A 81 -13.28 -3.98 4.36
CA LEU A 81 -14.27 -4.29 5.40
C LEU A 81 -15.62 -4.67 4.80
N ALA A 82 -16.09 -3.98 3.75
CA ALA A 82 -17.34 -4.31 3.07
C ALA A 82 -17.31 -5.71 2.40
N LYS A 83 -16.12 -6.24 2.05
CA LYS A 83 -15.98 -7.63 1.56
C LYS A 83 -15.97 -8.67 2.69
N LEU A 84 -15.77 -8.25 3.94
CA LEU A 84 -15.75 -9.12 5.13
C LEU A 84 -17.10 -9.23 5.83
N LEU A 85 -17.91 -8.18 5.75
CA LEU A 85 -19.25 -8.07 6.32
C LEU A 85 -20.29 -8.63 5.35
#